data_AF-A0A931KVF3-F1
#
_entry.id   AF-A0A931KVF3-F1
#
_cell.length_a   1.000
_cell.length_b   1.000
_cell.length_c   1.000
_cell.angle_alpha   90.00
_cell.angle_beta   90.00
_cell.angle_gamma   90.00
#
_symmetry.space_group_name_H-M   'P 1'
#
loop_
_entity.id
_entity.type
_entity.pdbx_description
1 polymer ?
#
loop_
_entity_poly.entity_id
_entity_poly.type
_entity_poly.pdbx_seq_one_letter_code
_entity_poly.pdbx_strand_id
1 'polypeptide(L)'
;MDDAPSVPEGWYPDPAGAAPLRWWDGRGWTGSTYDPAAPPVDDGPSDPGPGAWEDPEVAAWSGAEPGHSFTFAPVDPEPYPDLFDGSAGPPSSGSRRGSRRGLLLTSVGLVLLLLGALVAVGLLVTGRERTLDVGAIEAEIGSRLSADAGTSVTVTCPETVPIQAGSVFTCDATASDGSHVDVLVQQRDDAGNVTWRIGG
;
A
#
# COMPACT_ATOMS: atom_id res chain seq x y z
N MET A 1 -12.83 -39.77 5.66
CA MET A 1 -12.41 -38.87 4.56
C MET A 1 -11.17 -38.19 5.08
N ASP A 2 -10.01 -38.74 4.73
CA ASP A 2 -8.72 -38.28 5.21
C ASP A 2 -8.32 -37.03 4.42
N ASP A 3 -8.25 -35.89 5.10
CA ASP A 3 -7.70 -34.63 4.57
C ASP A 3 -6.23 -34.87 4.23
N ALA A 4 -5.89 -34.86 2.94
CA ALA A 4 -4.50 -34.94 2.52
C ALA A 4 -3.77 -33.67 2.96
N PRO A 5 -2.53 -33.76 3.47
CA PRO A 5 -1.76 -32.58 3.85
C PRO A 5 -1.54 -31.68 2.63
N SER A 6 -2.07 -30.47 2.64
CA SER A 6 -1.80 -29.45 1.64
C SER A 6 -0.45 -28.80 1.92
N VAL A 7 0.38 -28.66 0.88
CA VAL A 7 1.65 -27.94 0.98
C VAL A 7 1.34 -26.44 1.11
N PRO A 8 1.85 -25.75 2.14
CA PRO A 8 1.58 -24.34 2.35
C PRO A 8 2.17 -23.48 1.22
N GLU A 9 1.64 -22.28 1.03
CA GLU A 9 2.19 -21.32 0.06
C GLU A 9 3.60 -20.86 0.46
N GLY A 10 4.49 -20.71 -0.52
CA GLY A 10 5.89 -20.39 -0.24
C GLY A 10 6.85 -20.56 -1.42
N TRP A 11 8.11 -20.24 -1.16
CA TRP A 11 9.22 -20.48 -2.09
C TRP A 11 9.75 -21.91 -1.93
N TYR A 12 9.78 -22.67 -3.03
CA TYR A 12 10.26 -24.05 -3.07
C TYR A 12 11.24 -24.26 -4.23
N PRO A 13 12.11 -25.29 -4.19
CA PRO A 13 12.99 -25.61 -5.31
C PRO A 13 12.22 -25.81 -6.62
N ASP A 14 12.64 -25.16 -7.70
CA ASP A 14 11.93 -25.26 -8.98
C ASP A 14 12.10 -26.66 -9.60
N PRO A 15 11.03 -27.46 -9.74
CA PRO A 15 11.12 -28.77 -10.37
C PRO A 15 11.45 -28.67 -11.88
N ALA A 16 11.19 -27.52 -12.52
CA ALA A 16 11.53 -27.28 -13.92
C ALA A 16 12.99 -26.84 -14.11
N GLY A 17 13.70 -26.49 -13.03
CA GLY A 17 15.10 -26.07 -13.06
C GLY A 17 15.36 -24.74 -13.78
N ALA A 18 14.33 -23.90 -13.96
CA ALA A 18 14.50 -22.59 -14.58
C ALA A 18 15.12 -21.57 -13.60
N ALA A 19 14.98 -21.79 -12.29
CA ALA A 19 15.59 -20.99 -11.24
C ALA A 19 15.85 -21.79 -9.95
N PRO A 20 16.67 -21.29 -9.01
CA PRO A 20 16.89 -21.95 -7.71
C PRO A 20 15.61 -22.11 -6.87
N LEU A 21 14.75 -21.10 -6.85
CA LEU A 21 13.47 -21.13 -6.15
C LEU A 21 12.33 -20.64 -7.05
N ARG A 22 11.14 -21.22 -6.87
CA ARG A 22 9.89 -20.85 -7.54
C ARG A 22 8.75 -20.76 -6.53
N TRP A 23 7.82 -19.85 -6.75
CA TRP A 23 6.71 -19.63 -5.84
C TRP A 23 5.55 -20.61 -6.07
N TRP A 24 5.10 -21.26 -4.99
CA TRP A 24 3.91 -22.11 -4.91
C TRP A 24 2.77 -21.38 -4.18
N ASP A 25 1.58 -21.33 -4.77
CA ASP A 25 0.43 -20.58 -4.24
C ASP A 25 -0.56 -21.42 -3.41
N GLY A 26 -0.18 -22.64 -3.02
CA GLY A 26 -1.06 -23.60 -2.34
C GLY A 26 -1.90 -24.46 -3.29
N ARG A 27 -1.94 -24.14 -4.60
CA ARG A 27 -2.69 -24.89 -5.63
C ARG A 27 -1.84 -25.25 -6.86
N GLY A 28 -0.80 -24.46 -7.15
CA GLY A 28 0.03 -24.58 -8.34
C GLY A 28 1.34 -23.76 -8.26
N TRP A 29 2.27 -24.09 -9.16
CA TRP A 29 3.48 -23.29 -9.36
C TRP A 29 3.16 -22.04 -10.18
N THR A 30 3.59 -20.87 -9.71
CA THR A 30 3.38 -19.58 -10.39
C THR A 30 4.54 -19.23 -11.32
N GLY A 31 4.51 -18.08 -12.00
CA GLY A 31 5.62 -17.60 -12.84
C GLY A 31 6.77 -16.96 -12.08
N SER A 32 6.63 -16.71 -10.78
CA SER A 32 7.64 -16.01 -9.98
C SER A 32 8.80 -16.94 -9.63
N THR A 33 10.01 -16.52 -9.99
CA THR A 33 11.27 -17.23 -9.72
C THR A 33 12.23 -16.36 -8.93
N TYR A 34 13.04 -16.96 -8.07
CA TYR A 34 14.05 -16.27 -7.28
C TYR A 34 15.41 -16.95 -7.45
N ASP A 35 16.41 -16.15 -7.84
CA ASP A 35 17.81 -16.56 -7.90
C ASP A 35 18.63 -15.71 -6.90
N PRO A 36 19.06 -16.27 -5.76
CA PRO A 36 19.86 -15.54 -4.78
C PRO A 36 21.27 -15.19 -5.28
N ALA A 37 21.75 -15.83 -6.36
CA ALA A 37 23.04 -15.54 -6.97
C ALA A 37 22.95 -14.49 -8.08
N ALA A 38 21.73 -14.18 -8.56
CA ALA A 38 21.55 -13.08 -9.48
C ALA A 38 21.80 -11.75 -8.73
N PRO A 39 22.56 -10.81 -9.33
CA PRO A 39 22.64 -9.46 -8.79
C PRO A 39 21.23 -8.88 -8.67
N PRO A 40 20.94 -8.00 -7.69
CA PRO A 40 19.64 -7.34 -7.60
C PRO A 40 19.35 -6.69 -8.95
N VAL A 41 18.38 -7.24 -9.67
CA VAL A 41 17.83 -6.57 -10.83
C VAL A 41 17.09 -5.37 -10.26
N ASP A 42 17.59 -4.17 -10.53
CA ASP A 42 16.83 -2.96 -10.32
C ASP A 42 15.56 -3.09 -11.19
N ASP A 43 14.45 -3.52 -10.60
CA ASP A 43 13.09 -3.32 -11.11
C ASP A 43 12.72 -1.83 -10.97
N GLY A 44 13.64 -0.95 -11.39
CA GLY A 44 13.28 0.41 -11.73
C GLY A 44 12.15 0.34 -12.76
N PRO A 45 11.19 1.30 -12.73
CA PRO A 45 10.12 1.32 -13.71
C PRO A 45 10.76 1.17 -15.09
N SER A 46 10.36 0.12 -15.81
CA SER A 46 10.75 -0.08 -17.20
C SER A 46 10.23 1.12 -17.97
N ASP A 47 11.01 2.18 -18.03
CA ASP A 47 10.80 3.30 -18.91
C ASP A 47 11.10 2.76 -20.32
N PRO A 48 10.11 2.62 -21.22
CA PRO A 48 10.39 2.29 -22.60
C PRO A 48 10.98 3.54 -23.26
N GLY A 49 12.25 3.82 -22.97
CA GLY A 49 13.07 4.80 -23.67
C GLY A 49 13.28 4.39 -25.14
N PRO A 50 13.35 5.36 -26.06
CA PRO A 50 12.60 5.31 -27.31
C PRO A 50 13.31 4.48 -28.37
N GLY A 51 12.65 3.42 -28.84
CA GLY A 51 13.06 2.74 -30.06
C GLY A 51 12.14 1.59 -30.43
N ALA A 52 11.77 1.54 -31.71
CA ALA A 52 11.12 0.40 -32.40
C ALA A 52 9.62 0.19 -32.17
N TRP A 53 8.80 1.08 -32.75
CA TRP A 53 7.68 0.59 -33.56
C TRP A 53 8.18 0.57 -35.00
N GLU A 54 8.74 -0.56 -35.42
CA GLU A 54 8.77 -0.90 -36.84
C GLU A 54 7.34 -1.30 -37.20
N ASP A 55 6.56 -0.33 -37.69
CA ASP A 55 5.23 -0.55 -38.25
C ASP A 55 5.40 -0.88 -39.75
N PRO A 56 5.12 -2.12 -40.19
CA PRO A 56 5.25 -2.50 -41.60
C PRO A 56 4.11 -1.98 -42.51
N GLU A 57 3.15 -1.20 -42.00
CA GLU A 57 1.95 -0.83 -42.77
C GLU A 57 2.02 0.57 -43.40
N VAL A 58 3.06 1.37 -43.13
CA VAL A 58 3.21 2.73 -43.72
C VAL A 58 3.86 2.77 -45.12
N ALA A 59 4.11 1.62 -45.75
CA ALA A 59 4.79 1.56 -47.05
C ALA A 59 3.85 1.48 -48.28
N ALA A 60 2.53 1.60 -48.12
CA ALA A 60 1.62 1.43 -49.26
C ALA A 60 0.35 2.28 -49.17
N TRP A 61 0.45 3.61 -49.38
CA TRP A 61 -0.62 4.39 -50.02
C TRP A 61 -0.10 5.68 -50.66
N SER A 62 0.75 5.52 -51.68
CA SER A 62 0.76 6.43 -52.83
C SER A 62 -0.37 5.99 -53.78
N GLY A 63 -1.60 6.41 -53.47
CA GLY A 63 -2.79 6.09 -54.25
C GLY A 63 -3.90 7.08 -53.98
N ALA A 64 -3.85 8.22 -54.65
CA ALA A 64 -4.95 9.16 -54.73
C ALA A 64 -6.10 8.54 -55.54
N GLU A 65 -7.30 8.48 -54.98
CA GLU A 65 -8.55 8.60 -55.73
C GLU A 65 -9.60 9.42 -54.95
N PRO A 66 -10.47 10.16 -55.65
CA PRO A 66 -11.25 11.28 -55.11
C PRO A 66 -12.67 10.85 -54.73
N GLY A 67 -13.24 11.44 -53.67
CA GLY A 67 -14.71 11.44 -53.56
C GLY A 67 -15.37 11.48 -52.19
N HIS A 68 -14.65 11.54 -51.08
CA HIS A 68 -15.32 11.63 -49.77
C HIS A 68 -15.17 13.03 -49.17
N SER A 69 -16.09 13.92 -49.56
CA SER A 69 -16.35 15.15 -48.82
C SER A 69 -17.08 14.78 -47.52
N PHE A 70 -16.33 14.68 -46.43
CA PHE A 70 -16.93 14.63 -45.11
C PHE A 70 -17.27 16.06 -44.69
N THR A 71 -18.49 16.51 -44.99
CA THR A 71 -18.99 17.81 -44.54
C THR A 71 -19.46 17.66 -43.10
N PHE A 72 -18.73 18.26 -42.16
CA PHE A 72 -19.17 18.38 -40.77
C PHE A 72 -20.36 19.35 -40.74
N ALA A 73 -21.55 18.87 -40.38
CA ALA A 73 -22.72 19.72 -40.17
C ALA A 73 -22.55 20.53 -38.86
N PRO A 74 -22.91 21.82 -38.84
CA PRO A 74 -22.92 22.59 -37.60
C PRO A 74 -23.98 22.05 -36.64
N VAL A 75 -23.60 21.81 -35.40
CA VAL A 75 -24.51 21.43 -34.31
C VAL A 75 -25.16 22.72 -33.81
N ASP A 76 -26.44 22.91 -34.13
CA ASP A 76 -27.27 23.99 -33.57
C ASP A 76 -27.51 23.75 -32.07
N PRO A 77 -27.31 24.76 -31.19
CA PRO A 77 -27.68 24.67 -29.79
C PRO A 77 -29.20 24.85 -29.61
N GLU A 78 -29.91 23.80 -29.20
CA GLU A 78 -31.32 23.94 -28.79
C GLU A 78 -31.46 24.78 -27.49
N PRO A 79 -32.49 25.64 -27.39
CA PRO A 79 -32.77 26.40 -26.18
C PRO A 79 -33.57 25.55 -25.17
N TYR A 80 -33.07 25.49 -23.93
CA TYR A 80 -33.77 24.95 -22.78
C TYR A 80 -35.06 25.75 -22.49
N PRO A 81 -36.22 25.12 -22.24
CA PRO A 81 -37.39 25.85 -21.78
C PRO A 81 -37.33 26.15 -20.27
N ASP A 82 -37.46 27.44 -19.95
CA ASP A 82 -37.77 27.97 -18.63
C ASP A 82 -39.17 27.52 -18.17
N LEU A 83 -39.23 26.72 -17.11
CA LEU A 83 -40.47 26.47 -16.36
C LEU A 83 -40.38 27.18 -14.99
N PHE A 84 -40.56 28.50 -15.05
CA PHE A 84 -41.11 29.27 -13.94
C PHE A 84 -42.63 29.26 -14.07
N ASP A 85 -43.31 28.62 -13.12
CA ASP A 85 -44.71 28.93 -12.83
C ASP A 85 -44.77 29.55 -11.43
N GLY A 86 -45.34 30.74 -11.37
CA GLY A 86 -45.64 31.43 -10.13
C GLY A 86 -47.11 31.82 -10.16
N SER A 87 -47.83 31.54 -9.08
CA SER A 87 -48.83 32.49 -8.54
C SER A 87 -49.46 32.04 -7.21
N ALA A 88 -49.60 33.05 -6.34
CA ALA A 88 -50.60 33.25 -5.28
C ALA A 88 -50.44 32.56 -3.89
N GLY A 89 -50.16 33.39 -2.86
CA GLY A 89 -50.57 33.15 -1.46
C GLY A 89 -51.84 33.96 -1.11
N PRO A 90 -52.14 34.35 0.17
CA PRO A 90 -51.98 33.72 1.49
C PRO A 90 -53.36 33.61 2.24
N PRO A 91 -53.44 33.23 3.54
CA PRO A 91 -53.43 34.28 4.58
C PRO A 91 -52.71 33.92 5.90
N SER A 92 -52.40 35.00 6.62
CA SER A 92 -51.81 35.14 7.95
C SER A 92 -52.54 34.42 9.09
N SER A 93 -51.80 33.85 10.06
CA SER A 93 -52.12 33.99 11.50
C SER A 93 -50.95 33.60 12.41
N GLY A 94 -50.78 34.33 13.52
CA GLY A 94 -50.21 33.76 14.73
C GLY A 94 -48.79 34.13 15.12
N SER A 95 -48.53 35.41 15.39
CA SER A 95 -47.41 35.83 16.22
C SER A 95 -47.49 35.21 17.63
N ARG A 96 -46.68 34.19 17.95
CA ARG A 96 -46.32 33.92 19.36
C ARG A 96 -45.06 34.69 19.72
N ARG A 97 -45.34 35.83 20.34
CA ARG A 97 -44.42 36.64 21.11
C ARG A 97 -43.81 35.79 22.23
N GLY A 98 -42.49 35.60 22.19
CA GLY A 98 -41.74 34.85 23.21
C GLY A 98 -40.27 35.29 23.28
N SER A 99 -40.06 36.38 24.03
CA SER A 99 -38.82 36.83 24.69
C SER A 99 -37.47 36.69 23.96
N ARG A 100 -37.02 37.83 23.42
CA ARG A 100 -35.59 38.12 23.25
C ARG A 100 -34.98 38.27 24.63
N ARG A 101 -34.11 37.34 25.05
CA ARG A 101 -32.99 37.55 25.99
C ARG A 101 -32.24 36.24 26.18
N GLY A 102 -31.05 36.16 25.59
CA GLY A 102 -30.00 35.25 26.02
C GLY A 102 -29.77 34.03 25.12
N LEU A 103 -29.19 34.20 23.93
CA LEU A 103 -28.43 33.12 23.27
C LEU A 103 -27.59 33.62 22.07
N LEU A 104 -26.62 34.51 22.28
CA LEU A 104 -25.67 34.90 21.22
C LEU A 104 -24.20 34.93 21.68
N LEU A 105 -23.86 34.25 22.78
CA LEU A 105 -22.46 34.05 23.20
C LEU A 105 -22.04 32.58 23.27
N THR A 106 -22.97 31.63 23.06
CA THR A 106 -22.66 30.19 23.08
C THR A 106 -22.13 29.66 21.74
N SER A 107 -22.35 30.37 20.62
CA SER A 107 -21.94 29.90 19.29
C SER A 107 -20.43 30.09 19.05
N VAL A 108 -19.86 31.26 19.37
CA VAL A 108 -18.42 31.51 19.22
C VAL A 108 -17.62 30.67 20.21
N GLY A 109 -18.09 30.54 21.44
CA GLY A 109 -17.48 29.67 22.45
C GLY A 109 -17.49 28.20 22.05
N LEU A 110 -18.63 27.69 21.53
CA LEU A 110 -18.73 26.32 21.06
C LEU A 110 -17.87 26.08 19.81
N VAL A 111 -17.84 27.01 18.86
CA VAL A 111 -17.00 26.90 17.65
C VAL A 111 -15.52 26.95 18.00
N LEU A 112 -15.09 27.84 18.90
CA LEU A 112 -13.70 27.88 19.39
C LEU A 112 -13.34 26.65 20.22
N LEU A 113 -14.28 26.09 20.99
CA LEU A 113 -14.06 24.87 21.76
C LEU A 113 -13.97 23.65 20.83
N LEU A 114 -14.78 23.57 19.77
CA LEU A 114 -14.70 22.52 18.74
C LEU A 114 -13.43 22.64 17.90
N LEU A 115 -13.06 23.85 17.45
CA LEU A 115 -11.82 24.07 16.70
C LEU A 115 -10.58 23.85 17.59
N GLY A 116 -10.62 24.30 18.84
CA GLY A 116 -9.57 24.05 19.83
C GLY A 116 -9.43 22.56 20.17
N ALA A 117 -10.54 21.83 20.27
CA ALA A 117 -10.54 20.38 20.44
C ALA A 117 -9.99 19.65 19.20
N LEU A 118 -10.34 20.07 18.00
CA LEU A 118 -9.78 19.50 16.76
C LEU A 118 -8.27 19.73 16.65
N VAL A 119 -7.77 20.91 17.02
CA VAL A 119 -6.32 21.21 17.04
C VAL A 119 -5.61 20.44 18.15
N ALA A 120 -6.19 20.34 19.35
CA ALA A 120 -5.62 19.56 20.46
C ALA A 120 -5.58 18.05 20.16
N VAL A 121 -6.63 17.51 19.53
CA VAL A 121 -6.66 16.11 19.08
C VAL A 121 -5.67 15.88 17.94
N GLY A 122 -5.54 16.83 17.00
CA GLY A 122 -4.54 16.78 15.93
C GLY A 122 -3.10 16.76 16.44
N LEU A 123 -2.77 17.58 17.45
CA LEU A 123 -1.43 17.60 18.06
C LEU A 123 -1.09 16.33 18.86
N LEU A 124 -2.10 15.65 19.42
CA LEU A 124 -1.90 14.37 20.13
C LEU A 124 -1.58 13.20 19.18
N VAL A 125 -1.92 13.31 17.89
CA VAL A 125 -1.72 12.23 16.90
C VAL A 125 -0.33 12.31 16.23
N THR A 126 0.33 13.47 16.24
CA THR A 126 1.63 13.67 15.57
C THR A 126 2.85 13.32 16.45
N GLY A 127 2.65 12.92 17.71
CA GLY A 127 3.71 12.72 18.69
C GLY A 127 4.05 11.27 19.04
N ARG A 128 3.48 10.27 18.36
CA ARG A 128 3.99 8.89 18.49
C ARG A 128 5.24 8.77 17.63
N GLU A 129 6.40 8.90 18.26
CA GLU A 129 7.65 8.33 17.77
C GLU A 129 7.36 6.92 17.24
N ARG A 130 7.38 6.77 15.91
CA ARG A 130 7.11 5.49 15.26
C ARG A 130 8.34 4.62 15.43
N THR A 131 8.43 3.95 16.58
CA THR A 131 9.47 2.96 16.87
C THR A 131 9.07 1.64 16.23
N LEU A 132 10.04 0.94 15.64
CA LEU A 132 9.82 -0.42 15.14
C LEU A 132 9.48 -1.32 16.32
N ASP A 133 8.51 -2.22 16.17
CA ASP A 133 8.16 -3.19 17.22
C ASP A 133 9.16 -4.35 17.20
N VAL A 134 10.35 -4.08 17.75
CA VAL A 134 11.47 -5.02 17.73
C VAL A 134 11.14 -6.30 18.53
N GLY A 135 10.32 -6.20 19.57
CA GLY A 135 9.90 -7.35 20.37
C GLY A 135 9.04 -8.34 19.57
N ALA A 136 8.15 -7.83 18.72
CA ALA A 136 7.38 -8.68 17.81
C ALA A 136 8.29 -9.40 16.79
N ILE A 137 9.29 -8.69 16.24
CA ILE A 137 10.26 -9.25 15.29
C ILE A 137 11.13 -10.31 15.96
N GLU A 138 11.64 -10.06 17.17
CA GLU A 138 12.45 -11.01 17.93
C GLU A 138 11.69 -12.32 18.18
N ALA A 139 10.42 -12.22 18.60
CA ALA A 139 9.56 -13.38 18.84
C ALA A 139 9.30 -14.18 17.55
N GLU A 140 9.05 -13.51 16.43
CA GLU A 140 8.84 -14.16 15.14
C GLU A 140 10.10 -14.89 14.66
N ILE A 141 11.24 -14.21 14.64
CA ILE A 141 12.52 -14.77 14.20
C ILE A 141 12.91 -15.94 15.11
N GLY A 142 12.81 -15.78 16.43
CA GLY A 142 13.13 -16.84 17.39
C GLY A 142 12.24 -18.07 17.23
N SER A 143 10.94 -17.88 16.98
CA SER A 143 10.02 -18.99 16.75
C SER A 143 10.34 -19.76 15.47
N ARG A 144 10.66 -19.05 14.37
CA ARG A 144 11.04 -19.70 13.11
C ARG A 144 12.38 -20.42 13.22
N LEU A 145 13.41 -19.75 13.74
CA LEU A 145 14.73 -20.36 13.91
C LEU A 145 14.68 -21.60 14.81
N SER A 146 13.87 -21.57 15.86
CA SER A 146 13.71 -22.74 16.74
C SER A 146 13.03 -23.92 16.03
N ALA A 147 12.05 -23.64 15.16
CA ALA A 147 11.37 -24.67 14.36
C ALA A 147 12.32 -25.29 13.32
N ASP A 148 13.11 -24.45 12.64
CA ASP A 148 14.04 -24.89 11.59
C ASP A 148 15.25 -25.65 12.18
N ALA A 149 15.80 -25.17 13.30
CA ALA A 149 16.94 -25.79 13.96
C ALA A 149 16.56 -27.04 14.79
N GLY A 150 15.28 -27.23 15.10
CA GLY A 150 14.81 -28.31 15.96
C GLY A 150 15.29 -28.20 17.41
N THR A 151 15.74 -27.01 17.84
CA THR A 151 16.18 -26.71 19.21
C THR A 151 15.73 -25.32 19.65
N SER A 152 15.82 -25.01 20.94
CA SER A 152 15.50 -23.67 21.45
C SER A 152 16.57 -22.67 21.00
N VAL A 153 16.16 -21.65 20.25
CA VAL A 153 17.00 -20.52 19.85
C VAL A 153 16.46 -19.25 20.48
N THR A 154 17.33 -18.55 21.22
CA THR A 154 17.03 -17.25 21.82
C THR A 154 17.59 -16.15 20.92
N VAL A 155 16.75 -15.25 20.46
CA VAL A 155 17.17 -14.09 19.66
C VAL A 155 17.20 -12.87 20.57
N THR A 156 18.20 -12.02 20.43
CA THR A 156 18.33 -10.74 21.14
C THR A 156 18.48 -9.65 20.10
N CYS A 157 17.47 -8.80 19.97
CA CYS A 157 17.52 -7.66 19.07
C CYS A 157 17.80 -6.35 19.85
N PRO A 158 18.31 -5.29 19.20
CA PRO A 158 18.54 -3.99 19.85
C PRO A 158 17.22 -3.39 20.37
N GLU A 159 17.21 -2.88 21.61
CA GLU A 159 15.96 -2.42 22.26
C GLU A 159 15.25 -1.26 21.53
N THR A 160 15.98 -0.47 20.73
CA THR A 160 15.38 0.64 19.98
C THR A 160 16.02 0.76 18.62
N VAL A 161 15.23 0.49 17.58
CA VAL A 161 15.60 0.70 16.19
C VAL A 161 14.66 1.75 15.59
N PRO A 162 15.18 2.86 15.04
CA PRO A 162 14.36 3.84 14.35
C PRO A 162 13.78 3.22 13.08
N ILE A 163 12.50 3.51 12.80
CA ILE A 163 11.90 3.14 11.52
C ILE A 163 12.58 3.97 10.42
N GLN A 164 13.29 3.27 9.54
CA GLN A 164 13.97 3.87 8.41
C GLN A 164 14.00 2.86 7.27
N ALA A 165 13.23 3.13 6.21
CA ALA A 165 13.22 2.31 5.00
C ALA A 165 14.64 2.06 4.46
N GLY A 166 14.93 0.80 4.15
CA GLY A 166 16.23 0.33 3.66
C GLY A 166 17.31 0.18 4.73
N SER A 167 17.06 0.57 5.99
CA SER A 167 18.02 0.35 7.07
C SER A 167 18.15 -1.13 7.41
N VAL A 168 19.34 -1.51 7.86
CA VAL A 168 19.66 -2.86 8.29
C VAL A 168 20.16 -2.81 9.72
N PHE A 169 19.63 -3.69 10.56
CA PHE A 169 20.11 -3.90 11.92
C PHE A 169 20.38 -5.39 12.14
N THR A 170 21.13 -5.70 13.19
CA THR A 170 21.54 -7.07 13.51
C THR A 170 20.87 -7.51 14.80
N CYS A 171 20.33 -8.72 14.80
CA CYS A 171 19.93 -9.43 16.02
C CYS A 171 20.85 -10.62 16.27
N ASP A 172 21.19 -10.88 17.52
CA ASP A 172 22.02 -12.00 17.93
C ASP A 172 21.14 -13.23 18.20
N ALA A 173 21.29 -14.30 17.43
CA ALA A 173 20.60 -15.56 17.69
C ALA A 173 21.55 -16.55 18.38
N THR A 174 21.13 -17.08 19.53
CA THR A 174 21.88 -18.02 20.35
C THR A 174 21.12 -19.33 20.46
N ALA A 175 21.70 -20.42 19.96
CA ALA A 175 21.14 -21.75 20.10
C ALA A 175 21.54 -22.38 21.45
N SER A 176 20.78 -23.41 21.87
CA SER A 176 20.99 -24.11 23.14
C SER A 176 22.35 -24.82 23.28
N ASP A 177 23.01 -25.09 22.16
CA ASP A 177 24.34 -25.70 22.09
C ASP A 177 25.47 -24.68 22.32
N GLY A 178 25.14 -23.39 22.47
CA GLY A 178 26.08 -22.28 22.61
C GLY A 178 26.55 -21.69 21.28
N SER A 179 25.98 -22.12 20.15
CA SER A 179 26.26 -21.51 18.85
C SER A 179 25.56 -20.14 18.74
N HIS A 180 26.31 -19.12 18.33
CA HIS A 180 25.80 -17.77 18.10
C HIS A 180 25.91 -17.43 16.62
N VAL A 181 24.85 -16.87 16.04
CA VAL A 181 24.84 -16.36 14.67
C VAL A 181 24.17 -15.00 14.62
N ASP A 182 24.68 -14.13 13.77
CA ASP A 182 24.10 -12.83 13.51
C ASP A 182 22.89 -13.00 12.58
N VAL A 183 21.80 -12.27 12.84
CA VAL A 183 20.63 -12.21 11.95
C VAL A 183 20.52 -10.79 11.43
N LEU A 184 20.70 -10.62 10.12
CA LEU A 184 20.59 -9.33 9.45
C LEU A 184 19.12 -9.08 9.11
N VAL A 185 18.53 -8.06 9.74
CA VAL A 185 17.15 -7.64 9.52
C VAL A 185 17.14 -6.34 8.73
N GLN A 186 16.54 -6.34 7.54
CA GLN A 186 16.38 -5.19 6.67
C GLN A 186 14.94 -4.67 6.71
N GLN A 187 14.78 -3.41 7.06
CA GLN A 187 13.50 -2.71 6.99
C GLN A 187 13.16 -2.40 5.53
N ARG A 188 12.03 -2.90 5.04
CA ARG A 188 11.53 -2.67 3.66
C ARG A 188 10.86 -1.31 3.53
N ASP A 189 10.22 -0.83 4.59
CA ASP A 189 9.45 0.40 4.57
C ASP A 189 9.32 1.05 5.96
N ASP A 190 8.62 2.20 6.00
CA ASP A 190 8.33 2.93 7.22
C ASP A 190 7.03 2.48 7.93
N ALA A 191 6.49 1.33 7.53
CA ALA A 191 5.31 0.69 8.14
C ALA A 191 5.70 -0.48 9.05
N GLY A 192 6.98 -0.85 9.08
CA GLY A 192 7.52 -1.93 9.92
C GLY A 192 7.62 -3.27 9.21
N ASN A 193 7.48 -3.31 7.87
CA ASN A 193 7.75 -4.54 7.13
C ASN A 193 9.26 -4.78 7.06
N VAL A 194 9.69 -5.98 7.46
CA VAL A 194 11.10 -6.37 7.45
C VAL A 194 11.33 -7.66 6.66
N THR A 195 12.55 -7.82 6.15
CA THR A 195 13.05 -9.10 5.63
C THR A 195 14.32 -9.45 6.41
N TRP A 196 14.57 -10.73 6.67
CA TRP A 196 15.73 -11.14 7.46
C TRP A 196 16.47 -12.33 6.85
N ARG A 197 17.75 -12.46 7.21
CA ARG A 197 18.62 -13.56 6.79
C ARG A 197 19.69 -13.83 7.85
N ILE A 198 20.19 -15.06 7.89
CA ILE A 198 21.34 -15.42 8.75
C ILE A 198 22.61 -14.80 8.15
N GLY A 199 23.32 -14.03 8.97
CA GLY A 199 24.66 -13.51 8.73
C GLY A 199 25.70 -14.62 8.94
N GLY A 200 26.60 -14.76 7.98
CA GLY A 200 27.65 -15.78 7.97
C GLY A 200 28.99 -15.27 8.48
#